data_AF-A0A177N2B3-F1
#
_entry.id   AF-A0A177N2B3-F1
#
_cell.length_a   1.000
_cell.length_b   1.000
_cell.length_c   1.000
_cell.angle_alpha   90.00
_cell.angle_beta   90.00
_cell.angle_gamma   90.00
#
_symmetry.space_group_name_H-M   'P 1'
#
loop_
_entity.id
_entity.type
_entity.pdbx_description
1 polymer ?
#
loop_
_entity_poly.entity_id
_entity_poly.type
_entity_poly.pdbx_seq_one_letter_code
_entity_poly.pdbx_strand_id
1 'polypeptide(L)'
;MSHHANVLRAIFHDPISANIHWREVESLLHHLGATIESGHGAKFRVVLNQFEGFLHHPHHGGVFAKQDVKHVRELLERAGVTPSSYDEQHGK
;
A
#
# COMPACT_ATOMS: atom_id res chain seq x y z
N MET A 1 -11.59 12.22 8.16
CA MET A 1 -10.68 11.54 7.22
C MET A 1 -10.69 10.06 7.55
N SER A 2 -10.92 9.17 6.58
CA SER A 2 -10.91 7.72 6.85
C SER A 2 -9.50 7.26 7.22
N HIS A 3 -9.38 6.18 7.99
CA HIS A 3 -8.08 5.59 8.32
C HIS A 3 -7.28 5.25 7.04
N HIS A 4 -7.95 4.72 6.02
CA HIS A 4 -7.35 4.43 4.71
C HIS A 4 -6.77 5.66 4.01
N ALA A 5 -7.47 6.80 4.04
CA ALA A 5 -6.96 8.05 3.48
C ALA A 5 -5.67 8.51 4.15
N ASN A 6 -5.56 8.33 5.47
CA ASN A 6 -4.35 8.70 6.22
C ASN A 6 -3.17 7.79 5.87
N VAL A 7 -3.39 6.48 5.77
CA VAL A 7 -2.35 5.51 5.38
C VAL A 7 -1.87 5.80 3.96
N LEU A 8 -2.78 6.04 3.02
CA LEU A 8 -2.44 6.40 1.65
C LEU A 8 -1.60 7.68 1.60
N ARG A 9 -2.02 8.74 2.30
CA ARG A 9 -1.24 9.99 2.38
C ARG A 9 0.14 9.77 3.02
N ALA A 10 0.26 8.91 4.03
CA ALA A 10 1.54 8.59 4.65
C ALA A 10 2.49 7.86 3.69
N ILE A 11 1.99 6.97 2.83
CA ILE A 11 2.77 6.29 1.80
C ILE A 11 3.32 7.29 0.77
N PHE A 12 2.50 8.27 0.37
CA PHE A 12 2.85 9.30 -0.61
C PHE A 12 3.59 10.51 -0.03
N HIS A 13 3.76 10.58 1.29
CA HIS A 13 4.47 11.67 1.95
C HIS A 13 5.98 11.62 1.70
N ASP A 14 6.60 12.79 1.51
CA ASP A 14 8.04 12.95 1.44
C ASP A 14 8.52 13.91 2.55
N PRO A 15 9.49 13.49 3.40
CA PRO A 15 10.21 12.21 3.37
C PRO A 15 9.33 11.02 3.77
N ILE A 16 9.68 9.84 3.25
CA ILE A 16 8.98 8.57 3.53
C ILE A 16 8.92 8.29 5.04
N SER A 17 7.71 8.04 5.53
CA SER A 17 7.47 7.61 6.91
C SER A 17 8.08 6.23 7.15
N ALA A 18 8.78 6.09 8.28
CA ALA A 18 9.34 4.81 8.72
C ALA A 18 8.42 4.04 9.69
N ASN A 19 7.16 4.47 9.83
CA ASN A 19 6.21 3.92 10.81
C ASN A 19 4.90 3.49 10.14
N ILE A 20 4.98 2.74 9.04
CA ILE A 20 3.82 2.18 8.34
C ILE A 20 3.82 0.66 8.56
N HIS A 21 2.75 0.14 9.18
CA HIS A 21 2.65 -1.30 9.45
C HIS A 21 2.01 -2.05 8.28
N TRP A 22 2.43 -3.31 8.09
CA TRP A 22 1.83 -4.25 7.12
C TRP A 22 0.32 -4.28 7.23
N ARG A 23 -0.22 -4.39 8.45
CA ARG A 23 -1.67 -4.47 8.69
C ARG A 23 -2.42 -3.24 8.17
N GLU A 24 -1.81 -2.06 8.24
CA GLU A 24 -2.40 -0.82 7.73
C GLU A 24 -2.43 -0.82 6.19
N VAL A 25 -1.35 -1.29 5.56
CA VAL A 25 -1.24 -1.41 4.10
C VAL A 25 -2.13 -2.52 3.55
N GLU A 26 -2.15 -3.69 4.18
CA GLU A 26 -3.02 -4.82 3.84
C GLU A 26 -4.50 -4.40 3.90
N SER A 27 -4.88 -3.71 4.98
CA SER A 27 -6.23 -3.17 5.14
C SER A 27 -6.57 -2.13 4.06
N LEU A 28 -5.64 -1.23 3.72
CA LEU A 28 -5.80 -0.29 2.60
C LEU A 28 -5.96 -1.02 1.26
N LEU A 29 -5.10 -1.99 0.95
CA LEU A 29 -5.14 -2.75 -0.30
C LEU A 29 -6.47 -3.49 -0.46
N HIS A 30 -6.96 -4.16 0.59
CA HIS A 30 -8.28 -4.80 0.57
C HIS A 30 -9.41 -3.79 0.39
N HIS A 31 -9.35 -2.63 1.05
CA HIS A 31 -10.32 -1.56 0.85
C HIS A 31 -10.37 -1.06 -0.59
N LEU A 32 -9.22 -1.02 -1.27
CA LEU A 32 -9.10 -0.66 -2.69
C LEU A 32 -9.51 -1.80 -3.64
N GLY A 33 -9.90 -2.98 -3.13
CA GLY A 33 -10.30 -4.13 -3.92
C GLY A 33 -9.13 -4.97 -4.43
N ALA A 34 -7.95 -4.89 -3.81
CA ALA A 34 -6.82 -5.72 -4.18
C ALA A 34 -7.01 -7.18 -3.72
N THR A 35 -6.53 -8.11 -4.55
CA THR A 35 -6.29 -9.50 -4.14
C THR A 35 -4.84 -9.64 -3.68
N ILE A 36 -4.64 -10.29 -2.53
CA ILE A 36 -3.33 -10.53 -1.94
C ILE A 36 -3.15 -12.03 -1.77
N GLU A 37 -2.08 -12.58 -2.34
CA GLU A 37 -1.74 -14.00 -2.28
C GLU A 37 -0.32 -14.16 -1.72
N SER A 38 -0.12 -15.17 -0.86
CA SER A 38 1.22 -15.54 -0.39
C SER A 38 2.05 -16.07 -1.57
N GLY A 39 3.14 -15.40 -1.89
CA GLY A 39 4.09 -15.80 -2.93
C GLY A 39 5.19 -16.73 -2.40
N HIS A 40 6.19 -16.99 -3.24
CA HIS A 40 7.39 -17.73 -2.83
C HIS A 40 8.26 -16.88 -1.89
N GLY A 41 8.63 -17.44 -0.75
CA GLY A 41 9.43 -16.76 0.27
C GLY A 41 8.62 -15.72 1.06
N ALA A 42 9.29 -14.68 1.57
CA ALA A 42 8.65 -13.60 2.33
C ALA A 42 8.05 -12.52 1.42
N LYS A 43 7.27 -12.92 0.41
CA LYS A 43 6.66 -12.00 -0.57
C LYS A 43 5.16 -12.23 -0.69
N PHE A 44 4.43 -11.17 -0.97
CA PHE A 44 3.02 -11.18 -1.32
C PHE A 44 2.84 -10.76 -2.77
N ARG A 45 2.10 -11.54 -3.54
CA ARG A 45 1.60 -11.14 -4.85
C ARG A 45 0.36 -10.28 -4.62
N VAL A 46 0.32 -9.12 -5.23
CA VAL A 46 -0.78 -8.15 -5.10
C VAL A 46 -1.29 -7.83 -6.50
N VAL A 47 -2.60 -8.00 -6.70
CA VAL A 47 -3.29 -7.61 -7.93
C VAL A 47 -4.31 -6.52 -7.59
N LEU A 48 -4.15 -5.33 -8.17
CA LEU A 48 -5.02 -4.17 -7.98
C LEU A 48 -5.24 -3.48 -9.32
N ASN A 49 -6.50 -3.21 -9.70
CA ASN A 49 -6.84 -2.54 -10.97
C ASN A 49 -6.17 -3.16 -12.21
N GLN A 50 -6.15 -4.49 -12.30
CA GLN A 50 -5.46 -5.26 -13.36
C GLN A 50 -3.94 -5.12 -13.39
N PHE A 51 -3.36 -4.37 -12.45
CA PHE A 51 -1.93 -4.27 -12.25
C PHE A 51 -1.46 -5.33 -11.23
N GLU A 52 -0.36 -6.01 -11.55
CA GLU A 52 0.24 -7.03 -10.69
C GLU A 52 1.64 -6.59 -10.21
N GLY A 53 1.89 -6.75 -8.91
CA GLY A 53 3.18 -6.50 -8.30
C GLY A 53 3.45 -7.40 -7.10
N PHE A 54 4.66 -7.30 -6.55
CA PHE A 54 5.08 -8.05 -5.38
C PHE A 54 5.52 -7.11 -4.26
N LEU A 55 5.04 -7.36 -3.05
CA LEU A 55 5.48 -6.68 -1.83
C LEU A 55 6.26 -7.64 -0.94
N HIS A 56 7.28 -7.14 -0.26
CA HIS A 56 7.99 -7.92 0.75
C HIS A 56 7.23 -7.90 2.07
N HIS A 57 7.20 -9.04 2.76
CA HIS A 57 6.74 -9.10 4.14
C HIS A 57 7.78 -8.39 5.03
N PRO A 58 7.38 -7.43 5.88
CA PRO A 58 8.31 -6.77 6.79
C PRO A 58 8.89 -7.73 7.84
N HIS A 59 10.19 -7.64 8.10
CA HIS A 59 10.91 -8.61 8.93
C HIS A 59 10.73 -8.41 10.45
N HIS A 60 10.52 -7.17 10.93
CA HIS A 60 10.47 -6.85 12.35
C HIS A 60 9.17 -6.12 12.73
N GLY A 61 8.41 -6.69 13.67
CA GLY A 61 7.22 -6.03 14.26
C GLY A 61 6.10 -5.69 13.26
N GLY A 62 6.21 -6.14 12.02
CA GLY A 62 5.27 -5.78 10.95
C GLY A 62 5.48 -4.38 10.37
N VAL A 63 6.57 -3.67 10.67
CA VAL A 63 6.83 -2.31 10.16
C VAL A 63 7.61 -2.37 8.85
N PHE A 64 7.16 -1.65 7.84
CA PHE A 64 7.87 -1.54 6.56
C PHE A 64 9.17 -0.74 6.68
N ALA A 65 10.23 -1.23 6.02
CA ALA A 65 11.40 -0.39 5.78
C ALA A 65 11.09 0.66 4.72
N LYS A 66 11.84 1.77 4.69
CA LYS A 66 11.62 2.85 3.71
C LYS A 66 11.62 2.37 2.27
N GLN A 67 12.46 1.38 1.94
CA GLN A 67 12.51 0.77 0.61
C GLN A 67 11.22 0.04 0.26
N ASP A 68 10.60 -0.65 1.21
CA ASP A 68 9.36 -1.37 0.97
C ASP A 68 8.17 -0.42 0.87
N VAL A 69 8.18 0.70 1.63
CA VAL A 69 7.19 1.77 1.44
C VAL A 69 7.27 2.37 0.03
N LYS A 70 8.48 2.51 -0.55
CA LYS A 70 8.63 2.92 -1.96
C LYS A 70 7.96 1.93 -2.91
N HIS A 71 8.18 0.63 -2.72
CA HIS A 71 7.54 -0.38 -3.55
C HIS A 71 6.02 -0.37 -3.41
N VAL A 72 5.49 -0.12 -2.20
CA VAL A 72 4.04 0.07 -1.99
C VAL A 72 3.53 1.29 -2.75
N ARG A 73 4.24 2.42 -2.69
CA ARG A 73 3.91 3.65 -3.43
C ARG A 73 3.88 3.38 -4.94
N GLU A 74 4.93 2.77 -5.49
CA GLU A 74 5.04 2.44 -6.91
C GLU A 74 3.93 1.49 -7.38
N LEU A 75 3.55 0.50 -6.56
CA LEU A 75 2.44 -0.40 -6.87
C LEU A 75 1.11 0.36 -6.96
N LEU A 76 0.83 1.24 -5.99
CA LEU A 76 -0.38 2.06 -5.97
C LEU A 76 -0.43 3.03 -7.16
N GLU A 77 0.69 3.70 -7.46
CA GLU A 77 0.82 4.59 -8.62
C GLU A 77 0.55 3.86 -9.93
N ARG A 78 1.15 2.68 -10.12
CA ARG A 78 0.95 1.86 -11.33
C ARG A 78 -0.48 1.31 -11.44
N ALA A 79 -1.15 1.12 -10.31
CA ALA A 79 -2.58 0.78 -10.25
C ALA A 79 -3.51 2.00 -10.39
N GLY A 80 -2.97 3.21 -10.58
CA GLY A 80 -3.76 4.45 -10.73
C GLY A 80 -4.32 5.01 -9.41
N VAL A 81 -3.83 4.53 -8.26
CA VAL A 81 -4.25 4.98 -6.94
C VAL A 81 -3.25 5.99 -6.40
N THR A 82 -3.70 7.23 -6.24
CA THR A 82 -2.97 8.33 -5.62
C THR A 82 -3.87 9.02 -4.60
N PRO A 83 -3.35 9.86 -3.68
CA PRO A 83 -4.21 10.61 -2.76
C PRO A 83 -5.29 11.42 -3.50
N SER A 84 -4.95 12.04 -4.63
CA SER A 84 -5.90 12.81 -5.44
C SER A 84 -7.00 11.94 -6.05
N SER A 85 -6.65 10.82 -6.70
CA SER A 85 -7.67 9.93 -7.29
C SER A 85 -8.53 9.23 -6.22
N TYR A 86 -7.95 8.95 -5.04
CA TYR A 86 -8.70 8.40 -3.91
C TYR A 86 -9.72 9.40 -3.37
N ASP A 87 -9.33 10.66 -3.18
CA ASP A 87 -10.21 11.72 -2.70
C ASP A 87 -11.34 11.99 -3.70
N GLU A 88 -11.11 11.92 -5.02
CA GLU A 88 -12.16 12.03 -6.04
C GLU A 88 -13.20 10.90 -5.96
N GLN A 89 -12.75 9.68 -5.64
CA GLN A 89 -13.62 8.50 -5.57
C GLN A 89 -14.37 8.36 -4.23
N HIS A 90 -13.80 8.87 -3.14
CA HIS A 90 -14.30 8.66 -1.78
C HIS A 90 -14.67 9.96 -1.05
N GLY A 91 -14.42 11.11 -1.65
CA GLY A 91 -14.78 12.43 -1.15
C GLY A 91 -16.25 12.74 -1.43
N LYS A 92 -17.12 12.35 -0.49
CA LYS A 92 -18.41 13.01 -0.25
C LYS A 92 -18.47 13.45 1.20
#